data_AF-A0A819RDS8-F1
#
_entry.id   AF-A0A819RDS8-F1
#
_cell.length_a   1.000
_cell.length_b   1.000
_cell.length_c   1.000
_cell.angle_alpha   90.00
_cell.angle_beta   90.00
_cell.angle_gamma   90.00
#
_symmetry.space_group_name_H-M   'P 1'
#
loop_
_entity.id
_entity.type
_entity.pdbx_description
1 polymer ?
#
loop_
_entity_poly.entity_id
_entity_poly.type
_entity_poly.pdbx_seq_one_letter_code
_entity_poly.pdbx_strand_id
1 'polypeptide(L)'
;MGWAEPCLFGALMATPGPEPIPVSYFSKCDQMFKPLFHLINILHLVSFINKKEKDKLFKITPTNRTLTWKLNYDHALYDPMKIRQDIEQAFGDWARYTELTFREVTQDEKADFNLAFTSGHHSDGTPFNDSGRQISHSFPPGNPNAGHIHFDSTEKWSHTYDGIGYNLRLVAAHEIGFSLGLPHSNDPHSIMSPFYRVILPNQMLPNQDQDNIQALYGKKENSMTTVHRMRYARAAKTKGKKPKKKQKKTKTTTEKSELLTIIEKASF
;
A
#
# COMPACT_ATOMS: atom_id res chain seq x y z
N MET A 1 5.85 -2.22 35.06
CA MET A 1 4.89 -2.59 36.13
C MET A 1 3.93 -1.42 36.25
N GLY A 2 2.63 -1.46 35.97
CA GLY A 2 1.73 -2.47 35.43
C GLY A 2 0.40 -1.71 35.26
N TRP A 3 -0.11 -1.65 34.04
CA TRP A 3 -1.47 -1.20 33.73
C TRP A 3 -2.04 -2.15 32.67
N ALA A 4 -2.13 -3.42 33.06
CA ALA A 4 -2.80 -4.49 32.34
C ALA A 4 -3.72 -5.30 33.27
N GLU A 5 -4.28 -4.65 34.31
CA GLU A 5 -5.15 -5.29 35.30
C GLU A 5 -6.44 -4.50 35.55
N PRO A 6 -7.42 -4.60 34.63
CA PRO A 6 -8.77 -4.79 35.15
C PRO A 6 -9.50 -6.01 34.55
N CYS A 7 -9.08 -6.53 33.40
CA CYS A 7 -9.83 -7.59 32.73
C CYS A 7 -9.58 -8.99 33.32
N LEU A 8 -8.45 -9.22 34.01
CA LEU A 8 -8.17 -10.52 34.64
C LEU A 8 -8.83 -10.69 36.02
N PHE A 9 -9.23 -9.60 36.69
CA PHE A 9 -9.84 -9.68 38.02
C PHE A 9 -11.34 -9.97 37.99
N GLY A 10 -12.03 -9.60 36.89
CA GLY A 10 -13.47 -9.84 36.74
C GLY A 10 -13.86 -11.30 36.49
N ALA A 11 -12.94 -12.14 36.02
CA ALA A 11 -13.21 -13.56 35.73
C ALA A 11 -12.83 -14.52 36.88
N LEU A 12 -12.05 -14.05 37.88
CA LEU A 12 -11.56 -14.90 38.99
C LEU A 12 -12.16 -14.58 40.36
N MET A 13 -12.95 -13.51 40.50
CA MET A 13 -13.70 -13.18 41.72
C MET A 13 -15.21 -13.16 41.47
N ALA A 14 -15.73 -14.23 40.86
CA ALA A 14 -17.15 -14.55 40.91
C ALA A 14 -17.55 -14.98 42.33
N THR A 15 -17.46 -14.05 43.29
CA THR A 15 -18.16 -14.17 44.57
C THR A 15 -19.57 -13.60 44.41
N PRO A 16 -20.60 -14.25 44.94
CA PRO A 16 -21.98 -13.80 44.79
C PRO A 16 -22.20 -12.55 45.66
N GLY A 17 -22.09 -11.37 45.06
CA GLY A 17 -22.47 -10.08 45.66
C GLY A 17 -23.65 -9.44 44.91
N PRO A 18 -24.47 -8.60 45.55
CA PRO A 18 -25.83 -8.29 45.10
C PRO A 18 -25.94 -7.13 44.08
N GLU A 19 -24.84 -6.64 43.49
CA GLU A 19 -24.90 -5.52 42.55
C GLU A 19 -24.59 -5.93 41.11
N PRO A 20 -25.47 -5.64 40.13
CA PRO A 20 -25.21 -5.93 38.72
C PRO A 20 -24.13 -4.99 38.18
N ILE A 21 -23.08 -5.59 37.61
CA ILE A 21 -22.03 -4.88 36.88
C ILE A 21 -22.67 -4.13 35.69
N PRO A 22 -22.32 -2.85 35.43
CA PRO A 22 -22.92 -2.08 34.34
C PRO A 22 -22.70 -2.75 32.97
N VAL A 23 -23.77 -2.89 32.19
CA VAL A 23 -23.76 -3.49 30.83
C VAL A 23 -22.78 -2.77 29.87
N SER A 24 -22.50 -1.49 30.11
CA SER A 24 -21.52 -0.70 29.35
C SER A 24 -20.07 -1.18 29.51
N TYR A 25 -19.76 -1.91 30.60
CA TYR A 25 -18.43 -2.44 30.89
C TYR A 25 -18.13 -3.71 30.08
N PHE A 26 -19.13 -4.57 29.88
CA PHE A 26 -19.02 -5.76 29.02
C PHE A 26 -18.91 -5.40 27.54
N SER A 27 -19.65 -4.38 27.08
CA SER A 27 -19.60 -3.94 25.68
C SER A 27 -18.21 -3.47 25.22
N LYS A 28 -17.42 -2.85 26.10
CA LYS A 28 -16.04 -2.42 25.81
C LYS A 28 -15.04 -3.59 25.76
N CYS A 29 -15.26 -4.64 26.55
CA CYS A 29 -14.39 -5.84 26.53
C CYS A 29 -14.71 -6.74 25.33
N ASP A 30 -15.99 -6.88 24.96
CA ASP A 30 -16.42 -7.68 23.81
C ASP A 30 -16.00 -7.09 22.45
N GLN A 31 -15.83 -5.77 22.36
CA GLN A 31 -15.26 -5.13 21.16
C GLN A 31 -13.74 -5.37 21.03
N MET A 32 -13.07 -5.77 22.12
CA MET A 32 -11.60 -5.76 22.18
C MET A 32 -10.94 -7.01 21.58
N PHE A 33 -11.71 -8.05 21.24
CA PHE A 33 -11.21 -9.34 20.74
C PHE A 33 -12.12 -10.03 19.70
N LYS A 34 -12.93 -9.29 18.93
CA LYS A 34 -13.64 -9.91 17.80
C LYS A 34 -12.67 -10.13 16.64
N PRO A 35 -12.51 -11.36 16.13
CA PRO A 35 -11.82 -11.57 14.86
C PRO A 35 -12.59 -10.77 13.80
N LEU A 36 -11.92 -9.84 13.14
CA LEU A 36 -12.60 -8.82 12.36
C LEU A 36 -12.58 -9.07 10.85
N PHE A 37 -11.54 -9.78 10.43
CA PHE A 37 -11.28 -10.13 9.05
C PHE A 37 -11.30 -11.65 9.00
N HIS A 38 -12.17 -12.22 8.17
CA HIS A 38 -12.29 -13.67 8.12
C HIS A 38 -10.95 -14.24 7.69
N LEU A 39 -10.47 -15.16 8.51
CA LEU A 39 -9.35 -16.03 8.22
C LEU A 39 -9.70 -16.83 6.97
N ILE A 40 -9.38 -16.29 5.79
CA ILE A 40 -8.47 -17.09 4.99
C ILE A 40 -7.24 -17.15 5.88
N ASN A 41 -7.18 -18.21 6.70
CA ASN A 41 -6.02 -18.63 7.45
C ASN A 41 -4.96 -18.97 6.40
N ILE A 42 -4.43 -17.94 5.77
CA ILE A 42 -3.22 -17.98 4.98
C ILE A 42 -2.08 -17.94 6.00
N LEU A 43 -2.07 -18.93 6.89
CA LEU A 43 -0.85 -19.35 7.55
C LEU A 43 0.13 -19.94 6.51
N HIS A 44 -0.23 -20.05 5.21
CA HIS A 44 0.59 -20.75 4.20
C HIS A 44 0.68 -20.20 2.75
N LEU A 45 0.03 -19.10 2.36
CA LEU A 45 0.10 -18.53 0.98
C LEU A 45 0.69 -17.11 0.87
N VAL A 46 0.95 -16.38 1.98
CA VAL A 46 1.76 -15.14 1.91
C VAL A 46 3.25 -15.45 2.06
N SER A 47 3.65 -16.66 1.68
CA SER A 47 5.05 -16.96 1.35
C SER A 47 5.42 -16.15 0.10
N PHE A 48 5.86 -14.92 0.35
CA PHE A 48 6.52 -14.04 -0.62
C PHE A 48 5.74 -13.80 -1.91
N ILE A 49 4.74 -12.92 -1.86
CA ILE A 49 4.38 -12.17 -3.07
C ILE A 49 5.64 -11.42 -3.51
N ASN A 50 6.32 -11.95 -4.52
CA ASN A 50 7.52 -11.34 -5.05
C ASN A 50 7.13 -10.00 -5.69
N LYS A 51 7.99 -8.99 -5.52
CA LYS A 51 7.93 -7.67 -6.18
C LYS A 51 7.43 -7.74 -7.63
N LYS A 52 7.83 -8.77 -8.40
CA LYS A 52 7.39 -8.97 -9.79
C LYS A 52 5.87 -9.12 -9.95
N GLU A 53 5.21 -9.90 -9.10
CA GLU A 53 3.75 -10.11 -9.19
C GLU A 53 2.99 -8.82 -8.83
N LYS A 54 3.47 -8.11 -7.82
CA LYS A 54 2.94 -6.81 -7.41
C LYS A 54 3.10 -5.73 -8.49
N ASP A 55 4.30 -5.61 -9.06
CA ASP A 55 4.58 -4.65 -10.14
C ASP A 55 3.79 -5.00 -11.41
N LYS A 56 3.49 -6.29 -11.64
CA LYS A 56 2.61 -6.75 -12.73
C LYS A 56 1.15 -6.38 -12.49
N LEU A 57 0.66 -6.55 -11.26
CA LEU A 57 -0.72 -6.21 -10.88
C LEU A 57 -0.97 -4.71 -11.06
N PHE A 58 -0.15 -3.88 -10.42
CA PHE A 58 -0.34 -2.44 -10.33
C PHE A 58 0.41 -1.63 -11.40
N LYS A 59 1.07 -2.31 -12.34
CA LYS A 59 1.90 -1.71 -13.41
C LYS A 59 2.89 -0.65 -12.91
N ILE A 60 3.41 -0.85 -11.69
CA ILE A 60 4.30 0.11 -11.04
C ILE A 60 5.64 0.09 -11.76
N THR A 61 6.12 1.28 -12.13
CA THR A 61 7.45 1.46 -12.73
C THR A 61 8.20 2.54 -11.96
N PRO A 62 9.54 2.66 -12.13
CA PRO A 62 10.30 3.76 -11.51
C PRO A 62 9.76 5.16 -11.85
N THR A 63 9.07 5.31 -12.98
CA THR A 63 8.53 6.58 -13.48
C THR A 63 7.02 6.72 -13.34
N ASN A 64 6.30 5.64 -13.06
CA ASN A 64 4.85 5.66 -12.84
C ASN A 64 4.52 4.91 -11.54
N ARG A 65 4.14 5.68 -10.52
CA ARG A 65 3.83 5.21 -9.16
C ARG A 65 2.46 5.67 -8.68
N THR A 66 1.63 6.14 -9.62
CA THR A 66 0.25 6.54 -9.35
C THR A 66 -0.65 5.35 -9.52
N LEU A 67 -1.34 4.98 -8.45
CA LEU A 67 -2.38 3.97 -8.44
C LEU A 67 -3.76 4.64 -8.44
N THR A 68 -4.74 4.03 -9.07
CA THR A 68 -6.10 4.58 -9.15
C THR A 68 -7.07 3.79 -8.30
N TRP A 69 -8.07 4.48 -7.75
CA TRP A 69 -9.13 3.84 -6.98
C TRP A 69 -10.50 4.37 -7.39
N LYS A 70 -11.52 3.54 -7.24
CA LYS A 70 -12.92 3.97 -7.34
C LYS A 70 -13.75 3.35 -6.25
N LEU A 71 -14.83 4.03 -5.89
CA LEU A 71 -15.64 3.71 -4.72
C LEU A 71 -17.11 3.60 -5.13
N ASN A 72 -17.70 2.42 -4.93
CA ASN A 72 -19.14 2.22 -4.99
C ASN A 72 -19.72 2.21 -3.57
N TYR A 73 -20.47 3.25 -3.23
CA TYR A 73 -21.12 3.41 -1.92
C TYR A 73 -22.65 3.28 -2.00
N ASP A 74 -23.20 2.73 -3.09
CA ASP A 74 -24.66 2.67 -3.33
C ASP A 74 -25.41 1.93 -2.21
N HIS A 75 -24.75 0.97 -1.55
CA HIS A 75 -25.32 0.20 -0.45
C HIS A 75 -24.91 0.71 0.94
N ALA A 76 -24.13 1.79 1.02
CA ALA A 76 -23.67 2.30 2.30
C ALA A 76 -24.78 3.04 3.06
N LEU A 77 -24.92 2.76 4.36
CA LEU A 77 -25.86 3.44 5.26
C LEU A 77 -25.23 4.64 6.00
N TYR A 78 -24.10 5.13 5.49
CA TYR A 78 -23.23 6.13 6.10
C TYR A 78 -23.00 7.30 5.12
N ASP A 79 -22.72 8.49 5.63
CA ASP A 79 -22.65 9.73 4.82
C ASP A 79 -21.62 9.59 3.68
N PRO A 80 -22.03 9.66 2.40
CA PRO A 80 -21.14 9.52 1.25
C PRO A 80 -19.94 10.48 1.25
N MET A 81 -20.10 11.71 1.74
CA MET A 81 -18.99 12.65 1.85
C MET A 81 -17.95 12.16 2.87
N LYS A 82 -18.42 11.62 4.00
CA LYS A 82 -17.55 11.05 5.02
C LYS A 82 -16.88 9.76 4.57
N ILE A 83 -17.60 8.90 3.85
CA ILE A 83 -17.04 7.71 3.22
C ILE A 83 -15.86 8.10 2.33
N ARG A 84 -16.08 9.00 1.36
CA ARG A 84 -15.01 9.44 0.46
C ARG A 84 -13.83 10.03 1.23
N GLN A 85 -14.10 10.88 2.23
CA GLN A 85 -13.07 11.49 3.07
C GLN A 85 -12.25 10.47 3.86
N ASP A 86 -12.88 9.40 4.37
CA ASP A 86 -12.22 8.34 5.12
C ASP A 86 -11.35 7.45 4.22
N ILE A 87 -11.86 7.10 3.04
CA ILE A 87 -11.12 6.34 2.02
C ILE A 87 -9.91 7.14 1.50
N GLU A 88 -10.09 8.42 1.17
CA GLU A 88 -9.00 9.28 0.70
C GLU A 88 -7.89 9.40 1.77
N GLN A 89 -8.27 9.56 3.03
CA GLN A 89 -7.30 9.60 4.14
C GLN A 89 -6.58 8.26 4.30
N ALA A 90 -7.26 7.12 4.18
CA ALA A 90 -6.65 5.80 4.30
C ALA A 90 -5.58 5.57 3.20
N PHE A 91 -5.85 5.96 1.95
CA PHE A 91 -4.82 5.97 0.90
C PHE A 91 -3.69 6.96 1.21
N GLY A 92 -4.04 8.14 1.72
CA GLY A 92 -3.09 9.18 2.12
C GLY A 92 -2.11 8.73 3.22
N ASP A 93 -2.57 7.88 4.14
CA ASP A 93 -1.74 7.32 5.21
C ASP A 93 -0.59 6.49 4.63
N TRP A 94 -0.86 5.61 3.66
CA TRP A 94 0.18 4.84 2.98
C TRP A 94 1.07 5.70 2.06
N ALA A 95 0.48 6.68 1.35
CA ALA A 95 1.21 7.60 0.47
C ALA A 95 2.19 8.52 1.22
N ARG A 96 1.98 8.73 2.52
CA ARG A 96 2.87 9.55 3.36
C ARG A 96 4.25 8.92 3.50
N TYR A 97 4.35 7.60 3.51
CA TYR A 97 5.58 6.87 3.80
C TYR A 97 6.23 6.23 2.58
N THR A 98 5.62 6.34 1.41
CA THR A 98 6.11 5.77 0.15
C THR A 98 6.16 6.83 -0.96
N GLU A 99 6.74 6.44 -2.09
CA GLU A 99 6.65 7.19 -3.36
C GLU A 99 5.36 6.86 -4.15
N LEU A 100 4.42 6.11 -3.57
CA LEU A 100 3.13 5.87 -4.20
C LEU A 100 2.24 7.11 -4.08
N THR A 101 1.47 7.35 -5.12
CA THR A 101 0.37 8.31 -5.10
C THR A 101 -0.91 7.59 -5.46
N PHE A 102 -2.04 8.11 -4.97
CA PHE A 102 -3.35 7.52 -5.22
C PHE A 102 -4.29 8.58 -5.79
N ARG A 103 -5.11 8.19 -6.76
CA ARG A 103 -6.06 9.10 -7.41
C ARG A 103 -7.41 8.43 -7.59
N GLU A 104 -8.47 9.09 -7.12
CA GLU A 104 -9.84 8.66 -7.43
C GLU A 104 -10.10 8.81 -8.94
N VAL A 105 -10.75 7.82 -9.54
CA VAL A 105 -11.19 7.85 -10.94
C VAL A 105 -12.70 7.67 -11.01
N THR A 106 -13.31 8.01 -12.15
CA THR A 106 -14.76 7.88 -12.32
C THR A 106 -15.19 6.41 -12.42
N GLN A 107 -16.50 6.15 -12.24
CA GLN A 107 -17.02 4.78 -12.20
C GLN A 107 -16.82 4.00 -13.52
N ASP A 108 -16.82 4.71 -14.65
CA ASP A 108 -16.60 4.18 -15.99
C ASP A 108 -15.11 3.88 -16.30
N GLU A 109 -14.18 4.42 -15.51
CA GLU A 109 -12.76 4.13 -15.65
C GLU A 109 -12.38 2.78 -15.00
N LYS A 110 -11.29 2.20 -15.51
CA LYS A 110 -10.62 1.07 -14.83
C LYS A 110 -9.76 1.61 -13.70
N ALA A 111 -9.88 1.00 -12.53
CA ALA A 111 -9.13 1.35 -11.33
C ALA A 111 -8.23 0.18 -10.88
N ASP A 112 -7.10 0.50 -10.25
CA ASP A 112 -6.25 -0.47 -9.57
C ASP A 112 -6.91 -1.01 -8.30
N PHE A 113 -7.69 -0.16 -7.62
CA PHE A 113 -8.51 -0.53 -6.46
C PHE A 113 -10.00 -0.28 -6.72
N ASN A 114 -10.82 -1.30 -6.50
CA ASN A 114 -12.27 -1.25 -6.60
C ASN A 114 -12.86 -1.45 -5.21
N LEU A 115 -13.30 -0.35 -4.58
CA LEU A 115 -13.88 -0.36 -3.25
C LEU A 115 -15.40 -0.42 -3.38
N ALA A 116 -16.05 -1.30 -2.62
CA ALA A 116 -17.51 -1.40 -2.63
C ALA A 116 -18.09 -1.74 -1.25
N PHE A 117 -19.27 -1.19 -0.96
CA PHE A 117 -20.11 -1.66 0.15
C PHE A 117 -21.05 -2.75 -0.37
N THR A 118 -21.02 -3.93 0.25
CA THR A 118 -21.79 -5.11 -0.18
C THR A 118 -22.35 -5.86 1.03
N SER A 119 -23.31 -6.77 0.84
CA SER A 119 -23.82 -7.64 1.92
C SER A 119 -24.11 -9.03 1.38
N GLY A 120 -24.10 -10.06 2.23
CA GLY A 120 -24.40 -11.42 1.82
C GLY A 120 -23.50 -11.87 0.66
N HIS A 121 -24.07 -12.59 -0.30
CA HIS A 121 -23.33 -13.05 -1.47
C HIS A 121 -23.13 -11.96 -2.52
N HIS A 122 -21.86 -11.71 -2.89
CA HIS A 122 -21.47 -10.62 -3.80
C HIS A 122 -20.36 -11.03 -4.80
N SER A 123 -20.48 -12.25 -5.34
CA SER A 123 -19.76 -12.71 -6.55
C SER A 123 -18.24 -12.89 -6.46
N ASP A 124 -17.64 -12.81 -5.27
CA ASP A 124 -16.21 -13.04 -5.04
C ASP A 124 -15.89 -14.33 -4.26
N GLY A 125 -16.93 -15.05 -3.83
CA GLY A 125 -16.82 -16.29 -3.05
C GLY A 125 -16.65 -16.08 -1.55
N THR A 126 -16.64 -14.84 -1.06
CA THR A 126 -16.45 -14.47 0.36
C THR A 126 -17.65 -13.66 0.87
N PRO A 127 -18.81 -14.30 1.10
CA PRO A 127 -20.03 -13.60 1.44
C PRO A 127 -20.03 -13.04 2.88
N PHE A 128 -20.64 -11.86 3.07
CA PHE A 128 -20.90 -11.29 4.40
C PHE A 128 -22.19 -11.88 4.97
N ASN A 129 -22.09 -13.06 5.59
CA ASN A 129 -23.26 -13.80 6.09
C ASN A 129 -23.56 -13.54 7.56
N ASP A 130 -22.69 -12.84 8.28
CA ASP A 130 -22.74 -12.75 9.73
C ASP A 130 -22.18 -11.43 10.28
N SER A 131 -23.08 -10.51 10.63
CA SER A 131 -22.69 -9.22 11.20
C SER A 131 -21.81 -9.40 12.44
N GLY A 132 -20.68 -8.71 12.44
CA GLY A 132 -19.68 -8.66 13.49
C GLY A 132 -18.61 -9.76 13.44
N ARG A 133 -18.65 -10.68 12.47
CA ARG A 133 -17.62 -11.72 12.28
C ARG A 133 -16.62 -11.40 11.16
N GLN A 134 -17.09 -10.75 10.10
CA GLN A 134 -16.25 -10.29 8.99
C GLN A 134 -16.84 -8.99 8.49
N ILE A 135 -16.19 -7.87 8.79
CA ILE A 135 -16.75 -6.55 8.47
C ILE A 135 -16.21 -5.98 7.16
N SER A 136 -15.11 -6.55 6.67
CA SER A 136 -14.52 -6.26 5.38
C SER A 136 -13.61 -7.39 4.94
N HIS A 137 -13.20 -7.33 3.69
CA HIS A 137 -12.07 -8.08 3.17
C HIS A 137 -11.50 -7.42 1.93
N SER A 138 -10.30 -7.84 1.61
CA SER A 138 -9.63 -7.54 0.36
C SER A 138 -8.76 -8.70 -0.08
N PHE A 139 -8.21 -8.58 -1.28
CA PHE A 139 -7.45 -9.66 -1.90
C PHE A 139 -6.01 -9.24 -2.15
N PRO A 140 -5.03 -10.06 -1.72
CA PRO A 140 -3.63 -9.69 -1.86
C PRO A 140 -3.19 -9.83 -3.32
N PRO A 141 -2.05 -9.22 -3.70
CA PRO A 141 -1.56 -9.34 -5.06
C PRO A 141 -1.37 -10.80 -5.52
N GLY A 142 -1.74 -11.10 -6.76
CA GLY A 142 -1.70 -12.45 -7.32
C GLY A 142 -3.00 -13.26 -7.15
N ASN A 143 -3.96 -12.77 -6.34
CA ASN A 143 -5.32 -13.31 -6.32
C ASN A 143 -6.11 -12.87 -7.58
N PRO A 144 -7.02 -13.69 -8.14
CA PRO A 144 -7.88 -13.29 -9.25
C PRO A 144 -8.73 -12.03 -9.01
N ASN A 145 -9.08 -11.76 -7.75
CA ASN A 145 -9.86 -10.59 -7.32
C ASN A 145 -8.96 -9.48 -6.74
N ALA A 146 -7.64 -9.54 -6.96
CA ALA A 146 -6.72 -8.54 -6.42
C ALA A 146 -7.11 -7.11 -6.83
N GLY A 147 -7.02 -6.18 -5.88
CA GLY A 147 -7.50 -4.81 -6.04
C GLY A 147 -8.96 -4.60 -5.62
N HIS A 148 -9.74 -5.65 -5.38
CA HIS A 148 -11.07 -5.50 -4.81
C HIS A 148 -11.00 -5.39 -3.29
N ILE A 149 -11.72 -4.42 -2.73
CA ILE A 149 -11.89 -4.20 -1.29
C ILE A 149 -13.37 -4.06 -1.02
N HIS A 150 -13.93 -4.93 -0.18
CA HIS A 150 -15.34 -4.94 0.15
C HIS A 150 -15.55 -4.63 1.63
N PHE A 151 -16.54 -3.80 1.91
CA PHE A 151 -16.99 -3.45 3.25
C PHE A 151 -18.40 -3.99 3.44
N ASP A 152 -18.68 -4.66 4.56
CA ASP A 152 -20.03 -5.15 4.86
C ASP A 152 -20.97 -3.96 5.10
N SER A 153 -21.94 -3.78 4.21
CA SER A 153 -22.91 -2.69 4.27
C SER A 153 -23.91 -2.85 5.41
N THR A 154 -23.98 -4.02 6.05
CA THR A 154 -24.83 -4.25 7.24
C THR A 154 -24.18 -3.72 8.52
N GLU A 155 -22.89 -3.41 8.48
CA GLU A 155 -22.16 -2.90 9.63
C GLU A 155 -22.38 -1.41 9.89
N LYS A 156 -22.22 -1.03 11.16
CA LYS A 156 -22.29 0.36 11.57
C LYS A 156 -20.95 1.06 11.36
N TRP A 157 -20.79 1.69 10.20
CA TRP A 157 -19.61 2.50 9.86
C TRP A 157 -19.65 3.88 10.52
N SER A 158 -18.46 4.40 10.87
CA SER A 158 -18.31 5.70 11.53
C SER A 158 -17.05 6.45 11.08
N HIS A 159 -17.11 7.78 11.18
CA HIS A 159 -15.97 8.70 11.05
C HIS A 159 -15.18 8.82 12.35
N THR A 160 -15.88 8.58 13.46
CA THR A 160 -15.42 8.89 14.81
C THR A 160 -14.64 7.72 15.39
N TYR A 161 -13.92 8.00 16.47
CA TYR A 161 -13.10 7.04 17.20
C TYR A 161 -13.72 6.75 18.59
N ASP A 162 -15.05 6.87 18.70
CA ASP A 162 -15.80 6.78 19.97
C ASP A 162 -16.21 5.35 20.36
N GLY A 163 -16.00 4.37 19.47
CA GLY A 163 -16.35 2.96 19.70
C GLY A 163 -17.83 2.61 19.49
N ILE A 164 -18.65 3.54 18.97
CA ILE A 164 -20.08 3.30 18.70
C ILE A 164 -20.29 2.54 17.37
N GLY A 165 -19.26 2.45 16.53
CA GLY A 165 -19.22 1.69 15.28
C GLY A 165 -17.78 1.41 14.83
N TYR A 166 -17.63 0.84 13.64
CA TYR A 166 -16.32 0.61 13.04
C TYR A 166 -15.84 1.85 12.29
N ASN A 167 -14.65 2.33 12.62
CA ASN A 167 -14.06 3.47 11.97
C ASN A 167 -13.62 3.09 10.55
N LEU A 168 -14.25 3.72 9.55
CA LEU A 168 -14.04 3.33 8.16
C LEU A 168 -12.61 3.57 7.69
N ARG A 169 -11.96 4.67 8.12
CA ARG A 169 -10.57 4.96 7.76
C ARG A 169 -9.62 3.89 8.29
N LEU A 170 -9.82 3.41 9.53
CA LEU A 170 -8.99 2.35 10.12
C LEU A 170 -9.12 1.05 9.33
N VAL A 171 -10.35 0.64 9.07
CA VAL A 171 -10.64 -0.62 8.36
C VAL A 171 -10.16 -0.53 6.91
N ALA A 172 -10.42 0.58 6.22
CA ALA A 172 -9.91 0.81 4.88
C ALA A 172 -8.38 0.83 4.83
N ALA A 173 -7.70 1.43 5.80
CA ALA A 173 -6.24 1.44 5.86
C ALA A 173 -5.68 0.02 5.99
N HIS A 174 -6.29 -0.83 6.81
CA HIS A 174 -5.94 -2.25 6.93
C HIS A 174 -6.07 -2.97 5.59
N GLU A 175 -7.23 -2.88 4.94
CA GLU A 175 -7.51 -3.58 3.67
C GLU A 175 -6.65 -3.07 2.51
N ILE A 176 -6.38 -1.76 2.47
CA ILE A 176 -5.45 -1.18 1.49
C ILE A 176 -4.04 -1.73 1.73
N GLY A 177 -3.59 -1.84 2.99
CA GLY A 177 -2.30 -2.44 3.33
C GLY A 177 -2.20 -3.89 2.85
N PHE A 178 -3.23 -4.69 3.08
CA PHE A 178 -3.31 -6.08 2.63
C PHE A 178 -3.29 -6.18 1.10
N SER A 179 -4.05 -5.33 0.42
CA SER A 179 -4.09 -5.23 -1.05
C SER A 179 -2.75 -4.74 -1.65
N LEU A 180 -2.00 -3.93 -0.92
CA LEU A 180 -0.62 -3.54 -1.26
C LEU A 180 0.41 -4.65 -0.99
N GLY A 181 -0.02 -5.77 -0.40
CA GLY A 181 0.78 -6.96 -0.16
C GLY A 181 1.42 -7.04 1.23
N LEU A 182 0.94 -6.26 2.20
CA LEU A 182 1.34 -6.43 3.60
C LEU A 182 0.62 -7.64 4.20
N PRO A 183 1.32 -8.55 4.89
CA PRO A 183 0.66 -9.60 5.66
C PRO A 183 0.05 -9.03 6.94
N HIS A 184 -0.83 -9.81 7.57
CA HIS A 184 -1.25 -9.50 8.94
C HIS A 184 -0.06 -9.47 9.90
N SER A 185 -0.11 -8.57 10.87
CA SER A 185 0.86 -8.49 11.96
C SER A 185 0.35 -9.20 13.21
N ASN A 186 1.26 -9.83 13.95
CA ASN A 186 0.97 -10.35 15.29
C ASN A 186 1.03 -9.25 16.37
N ASP A 187 1.49 -8.05 16.04
CA ASP A 187 1.46 -6.90 16.94
C ASP A 187 0.01 -6.36 17.05
N PRO A 188 -0.62 -6.38 18.23
CA PRO A 188 -1.96 -5.86 18.43
C PRO A 188 -2.07 -4.34 18.22
N HIS A 189 -0.96 -3.62 18.15
CA HIS A 189 -0.94 -2.18 17.90
C HIS A 189 -0.77 -1.82 16.42
N SER A 190 -0.42 -2.78 15.55
CA SER A 190 -0.29 -2.59 14.11
C SER A 190 -1.65 -2.35 13.45
N ILE A 191 -1.70 -1.50 12.41
CA ILE A 191 -2.91 -1.38 11.58
C ILE A 191 -3.19 -2.71 10.88
N MET A 192 -2.16 -3.52 10.63
CA MET A 192 -2.25 -4.83 9.99
C MET A 192 -2.62 -5.94 10.98
N SER A 193 -2.95 -5.61 12.23
CA SER A 193 -3.49 -6.59 13.17
C SER A 193 -4.83 -7.13 12.65
N PRO A 194 -5.09 -8.46 12.70
CA PRO A 194 -6.35 -9.03 12.22
C PRO A 194 -7.55 -8.78 13.15
N PHE A 195 -7.33 -8.05 14.25
CA PHE A 195 -8.34 -7.70 15.23
C PHE A 195 -8.56 -6.20 15.22
N TYR A 196 -9.84 -5.77 15.17
CA TYR A 196 -10.16 -4.36 15.26
C TYR A 196 -9.79 -3.79 16.61
N ARG A 197 -9.11 -2.66 16.55
CA ARG A 197 -8.93 -1.78 17.69
C ARG A 197 -9.05 -0.34 17.22
N VAL A 198 -9.58 0.50 18.08
CA VAL A 198 -9.58 1.94 17.83
C VAL A 198 -8.14 2.44 17.95
N ILE A 199 -7.58 2.85 16.82
CA ILE A 199 -6.28 3.53 16.72
C ILE A 199 -6.57 5.00 16.46
N LEU A 200 -6.04 5.90 17.28
CA LEU A 200 -6.27 7.33 17.10
C LEU A 200 -5.49 7.87 15.88
N PRO A 201 -5.95 8.97 15.25
CA PRO A 201 -5.29 9.51 14.06
C PRO A 201 -3.78 9.80 14.21
N ASN A 202 -3.32 10.16 15.41
CA ASN A 202 -1.91 10.42 15.71
C ASN A 202 -1.07 9.15 15.93
N GLN A 203 -1.71 7.98 15.97
CA GLN A 203 -1.09 6.67 16.13
C GLN A 203 -1.22 5.81 14.85
N MET A 204 -1.79 6.37 13.79
CA MET A 204 -1.92 5.70 12.49
C MET A 204 -0.55 5.31 11.92
N LEU A 205 -0.47 4.07 11.43
CA LEU A 205 0.75 3.44 10.91
C LEU A 205 1.93 3.53 11.88
N PRO A 206 1.96 2.72 12.95
CA PRO A 206 3.15 2.49 13.76
C PRO A 206 4.41 2.20 12.93
N ASN A 207 5.59 2.38 13.52
CA ASN A 207 6.88 2.22 12.82
C ASN A 207 7.01 0.88 12.08
N GLN A 208 6.50 -0.21 12.63
CA GLN A 208 6.53 -1.52 11.97
C GLN A 208 5.77 -1.50 10.63
N ASP A 209 4.59 -0.89 10.58
CA ASP A 209 3.79 -0.79 9.35
C ASP A 209 4.48 0.11 8.32
N GLN A 210 5.11 1.19 8.77
CA GLN A 210 5.92 2.06 7.93
C GLN A 210 7.13 1.33 7.34
N ASP A 211 7.87 0.58 8.16
CA ASP A 211 9.06 -0.15 7.71
C ASP A 211 8.68 -1.24 6.72
N ASN A 212 7.58 -1.97 6.98
CA ASN A 212 7.09 -3.02 6.10
C ASN A 212 6.65 -2.46 4.72
N ILE A 213 5.89 -1.36 4.69
CA ILE A 213 5.48 -0.78 3.40
C ILE A 213 6.67 -0.17 2.65
N GLN A 214 7.64 0.41 3.36
CA GLN A 214 8.88 0.93 2.77
C GLN A 214 9.78 -0.19 2.26
N ALA A 215 9.79 -1.37 2.86
CA ALA A 215 10.49 -2.53 2.32
C ALA A 215 9.92 -2.95 0.96
N LEU A 216 8.60 -2.83 0.78
CA LEU A 216 7.92 -3.16 -0.46
C LEU A 216 8.10 -2.10 -1.55
N TYR A 217 7.98 -0.82 -1.20
CA TYR A 217 7.82 0.27 -2.17
C TYR A 217 8.95 1.31 -2.12
N GLY A 218 9.85 1.21 -1.16
CA GLY A 218 10.86 2.22 -0.89
C GLY A 218 10.29 3.37 -0.05
N LYS A 219 11.19 4.01 0.70
CA LYS A 219 10.89 5.21 1.48
C LYS A 219 10.68 6.41 0.58
N LYS A 220 9.78 7.29 0.99
CA LYS A 220 9.62 8.61 0.39
C LYS A 220 10.92 9.40 0.48
N GLU A 221 11.51 9.79 -0.64
CA GLU A 221 12.70 10.62 -0.66
C GLU A 221 12.34 12.04 -0.28
N ASN A 222 13.02 12.58 0.74
CA ASN A 222 12.97 14.02 0.96
C ASN A 222 13.59 14.72 -0.26
N SER A 223 12.90 15.74 -0.78
CA SER A 223 13.29 16.50 -1.98
C SER A 223 14.76 16.94 -1.98
N MET A 224 15.34 17.22 -0.81
CA MET A 224 16.76 17.54 -0.60
C MET A 224 17.71 16.40 -1.03
N THR A 225 17.34 15.15 -0.74
CA THR A 225 18.13 13.93 -1.04
C THR A 225 18.12 13.64 -2.54
N THR A 226 16.99 13.83 -3.21
CA THR A 226 16.85 13.61 -4.65
C THR A 226 17.67 14.62 -5.44
N VAL A 227 17.66 15.91 -5.04
CA VAL A 227 18.53 16.93 -5.64
C VAL A 227 20.01 16.59 -5.44
N HIS A 228 20.40 16.12 -4.25
CA HIS A 228 21.76 15.70 -3.98
C HIS A 228 22.15 14.47 -4.84
N ARG A 229 21.33 13.42 -4.89
CA ARG A 229 21.59 12.23 -5.72
C ARG A 229 21.64 12.56 -7.21
N MET A 230 20.75 13.42 -7.72
CA MET A 230 20.79 13.89 -9.10
C MET A 230 22.06 14.69 -9.40
N ARG A 231 22.50 15.57 -8.49
CA ARG A 231 23.76 16.31 -8.62
C ARG A 231 24.98 15.37 -8.65
N TYR A 232 25.03 14.38 -7.77
CA TYR A 232 26.11 13.38 -7.73
C TYR A 232 26.11 12.47 -8.97
N ALA A 233 24.95 11.99 -9.43
CA ALA A 233 24.85 11.18 -10.65
C ALA A 233 25.27 11.96 -11.91
N ARG A 234 24.96 13.26 -11.97
CA ARG A 234 25.40 14.15 -13.05
C ARG A 234 26.91 14.40 -13.01
N ALA A 235 27.49 14.57 -11.82
CA ALA A 235 28.93 14.70 -11.61
C ALA A 235 29.72 13.42 -11.92
N ALA A 236 29.14 12.24 -11.67
CA ALA A 236 29.74 10.96 -12.04
C ALA A 236 29.76 10.76 -13.57
N LYS A 237 28.71 11.20 -14.28
CA LYS A 237 28.64 11.14 -15.75
C LYS A 237 29.62 12.10 -16.45
N THR A 238 29.98 13.23 -15.83
CA THR A 238 30.96 14.16 -16.42
C THR A 238 32.41 13.71 -16.26
N LYS A 239 32.73 12.92 -15.22
CA LYS A 239 34.08 12.38 -15.00
C LYS A 239 34.47 11.19 -15.89
N GLY A 240 33.50 10.57 -16.60
CA GLY A 240 33.74 9.41 -17.47
C GLY A 240 34.06 9.73 -18.95
N LYS A 241 33.94 10.97 -19.41
CA LYS A 241 34.24 11.34 -20.81
C LYS A 241 35.71 11.72 -20.97
N LYS A 242 36.58 10.76 -21.32
CA LYS A 242 37.91 11.06 -21.89
C LYS A 242 37.73 11.85 -23.20
N PRO A 243 38.50 12.93 -23.44
CA PRO A 243 38.36 13.72 -24.64
C PRO A 243 38.80 12.92 -25.88
N LYS A 244 37.93 12.82 -26.88
CA LYS A 244 38.27 12.24 -28.20
C LYS A 244 39.31 13.15 -28.87
N LYS A 245 40.51 12.62 -29.14
CA LYS A 245 41.52 13.28 -30.00
C LYS A 245 40.90 13.53 -31.38
N LYS A 246 40.77 14.79 -31.78
CA LYS A 246 40.41 15.18 -33.15
C LYS A 246 41.57 14.81 -34.08
N GLN A 247 41.40 13.82 -34.95
CA GLN A 247 42.29 13.63 -36.09
C GLN A 247 42.02 14.75 -37.11
N LYS A 248 43.05 15.56 -37.38
CA LYS A 248 43.08 16.57 -38.43
C LYS A 248 43.19 15.83 -39.76
N LYS A 249 42.11 15.75 -40.55
CA LYS A 249 42.17 15.29 -41.94
C LYS A 249 42.74 16.44 -42.79
N THR A 250 43.97 16.30 -43.25
CA THR A 250 44.56 17.10 -44.32
C THR A 250 43.90 16.70 -45.63
N LYS A 251 43.30 17.68 -46.33
CA LYS A 251 42.90 17.55 -47.74
C LYS A 251 44.16 17.77 -48.58
N THR A 252 44.50 16.82 -49.44
CA THR A 252 45.44 17.05 -50.56
C THR A 252 44.69 16.77 -51.84
N THR A 253 44.60 17.82 -52.66
CA THR A 253 43.91 17.85 -53.95
C THR A 253 44.87 17.33 -55.02
N THR A 254 44.33 16.50 -55.91
CA THR A 254 44.64 16.26 -57.33
C THR A 254 45.88 16.93 -57.91
N GLU A 255 46.83 16.13 -58.42
CA GLU A 255 47.35 16.19 -59.80
C GLU A 255 48.44 15.14 -60.06
N LYS A 256 48.52 14.70 -61.33
CA LYS A 256 49.51 13.80 -61.96
C LYS A 256 49.34 12.28 -61.81
N SER A 257 48.23 11.79 -62.37
CA SER A 257 48.27 10.61 -63.24
C SER A 257 48.92 10.98 -64.58
N GLU A 258 50.25 11.12 -64.61
CA GLU A 258 51.05 11.21 -65.85
C GLU A 258 52.52 11.41 -65.42
N LEU A 259 53.24 10.30 -65.28
CA LEU A 259 54.71 10.14 -65.36
C LEU A 259 55.11 8.76 -64.80
N LEU A 260 54.42 7.70 -65.26
CA LEU A 260 54.82 6.30 -65.04
C LEU A 260 55.49 5.74 -66.32
N THR A 261 56.31 6.59 -66.92
CA THR A 261 57.17 6.26 -68.05
C THR A 261 58.38 7.17 -67.94
N ILE A 262 59.58 6.59 -68.07
CA ILE A 262 60.90 7.23 -68.01
C ILE A 262 61.49 7.28 -66.57
N ILE A 263 62.15 6.20 -66.14
CA ILE A 263 63.59 6.07 -65.82
C ILE A 263 63.77 4.67 -65.18
N GLU A 264 63.93 3.65 -66.04
CA GLU A 264 64.58 2.38 -65.66
C GLU A 264 65.73 2.08 -66.65
N LYS A 265 66.46 3.15 -66.98
CA LYS A 265 67.71 3.12 -67.75
C LYS A 265 68.63 4.24 -67.27
N ALA A 266 69.47 3.92 -66.28
CA ALA A 266 70.83 4.44 -66.07
C ALA A 266 71.32 3.92 -64.69
N SER A 267 71.95 2.75 -64.64
CA SER A 267 73.43 2.57 -64.68
C SER A 267 74.10 2.76 -63.31
N PHE A 268 74.35 1.68 -62.58
CA PHE A 268 75.66 0.98 -62.50
C PHE A 268 75.55 -0.22 -61.55
#